data_AF-A0A424KVU8-F1
#
_entry.id   AF-A0A424KVU8-F1
#
_cell.length_a   1.000
_cell.length_b   1.000
_cell.length_c   1.000
_cell.angle_alpha   90.00
_cell.angle_beta   90.00
_cell.angle_gamma   90.00
#
_symmetry.space_group_name_H-M   'P 1'
#
loop_
_entity.id
_entity.type
_entity.pdbx_description
1 polymer ?
#
loop_
_entity_poly.entity_id
_entity_poly.type
_entity_poly.pdbx_seq_one_letter_code
_entity_poly.pdbx_strand_id
1 'polypeptide(L)'
;MLFLGSLILIALAAIATSLLFRRLGLPGSRVVGGLVVGIAFGPTVLGRIAPEPWADIMMGGTELRSAVQETERAHAAWQFAAGAVPLSIEEMELEAERQWLEVLPMKQALRESEERHARPWMILTVMLAVGAAACGGLARRSRRPKTSPGDDHEPAGTGLADAAAVGAWAAAVPILAAILTFTILGNDAFNATSLVVAAAVGIGAWTLDPIDRRLAGGRNARIELLRAGNVATMLAAVLILIAAWRAQTGWGLVGVALLPLVVSGAASSRRWPVRRLRDTILLPSLAALTVVRSELFLETPWLLTILLIVIAGDGRWLGWFLGLLFSGFEPDQASDSRDGSSPGVARVAFRRSLAAIDTAGPQLAIAGGAVALGLISPGLAISLVLAAATLDVTAPLRRRFARSLERPA
;
A
#
# COMPACT_ATOMS: atom_id res chain seq x y z
N MET A 1 -11.70 26.65 -1.22
CA MET A 1 -10.32 26.86 -0.71
C MET A 1 -10.07 26.17 0.64
N LEU A 2 -11.05 26.13 1.55
CA LEU A 2 -10.92 25.49 2.88
C LEU A 2 -10.52 24.00 2.83
N PHE A 3 -11.12 23.20 1.93
CA PHE A 3 -10.80 21.77 1.81
C PHE A 3 -9.34 21.50 1.43
N LEU A 4 -8.84 22.13 0.37
CA LEU A 4 -7.43 21.96 -0.03
C LEU A 4 -6.46 22.43 1.07
N GLY A 5 -6.77 23.54 1.74
CA GLY A 5 -6.01 24.02 2.89
C GLY A 5 -5.94 22.99 4.02
N SER A 6 -7.07 22.33 4.33
CA SER A 6 -7.12 21.26 5.33
C SER A 6 -6.26 20.04 4.95
N LEU A 7 -6.29 19.62 3.67
CA LEU A 7 -5.48 18.50 3.18
C LEU A 7 -3.98 18.79 3.30
N ILE A 8 -3.56 20.01 2.96
CA ILE A 8 -2.17 20.46 3.11
C ILE A 8 -1.79 20.48 4.59
N LEU A 9 -2.66 20.98 5.47
CA LEU A 9 -2.43 20.99 6.91
C LEU A 9 -2.24 19.56 7.46
N ILE A 10 -3.08 18.61 7.04
CA ILE A 10 -2.97 17.19 7.41
C ILE A 10 -1.63 16.61 6.94
N ALA A 11 -1.22 16.88 5.70
CA ALA A 11 0.07 16.44 5.19
C ALA A 11 1.23 17.03 6.03
N LEU A 12 1.19 18.33 6.34
CA LEU A 12 2.20 18.98 7.19
C LEU A 12 2.24 18.39 8.60
N ALA A 13 1.08 18.13 9.21
CA ALA A 13 0.98 17.48 10.51
C ALA A 13 1.56 16.05 10.48
N ALA A 14 1.32 15.29 9.41
CA ALA A 14 1.87 13.96 9.21
C ALA A 14 3.41 13.99 9.10
N ILE A 15 3.95 14.98 8.37
CA ILE A 15 5.39 15.20 8.24
C ILE A 15 6.01 15.57 9.59
N ALA A 16 5.40 16.52 10.31
CA ALA A 16 5.86 16.94 11.63
C ALA A 16 5.87 15.77 12.63
N THR A 17 4.80 14.97 12.66
CA THR A 17 4.69 13.79 13.52
C THR A 17 5.72 12.72 13.14
N SER A 18 5.93 12.47 11.84
CA SER A 18 6.99 11.56 11.37
C SER A 18 8.39 12.02 11.81
N LEU A 19 8.68 13.32 11.72
CA LEU A 19 9.94 13.91 12.16
C LEU A 19 10.12 13.78 13.68
N LEU A 20 9.06 14.01 14.45
CA LEU A 20 9.07 13.82 15.89
C LEU A 20 9.39 12.37 16.25
N PHE A 21 8.71 11.40 15.63
CA PHE A 21 8.94 9.98 15.87
C PHE A 21 10.37 9.57 15.53
N ARG A 22 10.95 10.11 14.45
CA ARG A 22 12.37 9.90 14.12
C ARG A 22 13.30 10.45 15.19
N ARG A 23 13.04 11.65 15.69
CA ARG A 23 13.87 12.27 16.74
C ARG A 23 13.81 11.46 18.04
N LEU A 24 12.67 10.87 18.34
CA LEU A 24 12.47 9.99 19.50
C LEU A 24 12.99 8.55 19.27
N GLY A 25 13.51 8.24 18.07
CA GLY A 25 14.00 6.90 17.76
C GLY A 25 12.89 5.82 17.66
N LEU A 26 11.63 6.24 17.48
CA LEU A 26 10.50 5.31 17.40
C LEU A 26 10.52 4.56 16.05
N PRO A 27 10.31 3.22 16.07
CA PRO A 27 10.19 2.44 14.84
C PRO A 27 8.90 2.82 14.08
N GLY A 28 8.85 2.54 12.79
CA GLY A 28 7.65 2.85 11.99
C GLY A 28 7.45 4.34 11.65
N SER A 29 8.43 5.20 11.91
CA SER A 29 8.26 6.65 11.74
C SER A 29 7.83 7.10 10.34
N ARG A 30 8.04 6.31 9.28
CA ARG A 30 7.69 6.68 7.90
C ARG A 30 6.21 6.52 7.60
N VAL A 31 5.55 5.53 8.21
CA VAL A 31 4.13 5.21 7.96
C VAL A 31 3.25 5.50 9.17
N VAL A 32 3.68 5.11 10.37
CA VAL A 32 2.89 5.25 11.61
C VAL A 32 2.59 6.71 11.92
N GLY A 33 3.56 7.61 11.74
CA GLY A 33 3.35 9.04 11.99
C GLY A 33 2.23 9.63 11.11
N GLY A 34 2.15 9.18 9.85
CA GLY A 34 1.06 9.58 8.95
C GLY A 34 -0.27 8.92 9.31
N LEU A 35 -0.25 7.62 9.62
CA LEU A 35 -1.44 6.88 10.04
C LEU A 35 -2.10 7.50 11.29
N VAL A 36 -1.32 7.86 12.31
CA VAL A 36 -1.84 8.50 13.54
C VAL A 36 -2.52 9.81 13.22
N VAL A 37 -1.91 10.65 12.37
CA VAL A 37 -2.50 11.92 11.93
C VAL A 37 -3.77 11.68 11.09
N GLY A 38 -3.76 10.71 10.19
CA GLY A 38 -4.94 10.33 9.41
C GLY A 38 -6.12 9.92 10.28
N ILE A 39 -5.88 9.10 11.31
CA ILE A 39 -6.92 8.69 12.27
C ILE A 39 -7.40 9.89 13.10
N ALA A 40 -6.48 10.74 13.57
CA ALA A 40 -6.79 11.90 14.41
C ALA A 40 -7.63 12.95 13.66
N PHE A 41 -7.33 13.23 12.39
CA PHE A 41 -8.09 14.15 11.54
C PHE A 41 -9.25 13.47 10.79
N GLY A 42 -9.38 12.16 10.91
CA GLY A 42 -10.43 11.38 10.25
C GLY A 42 -11.74 11.35 11.03
N PRO A 43 -12.76 10.64 10.51
CA PRO A 43 -14.07 10.55 11.14
C PRO A 43 -13.99 9.91 12.53
N THR A 44 -13.02 9.03 12.73
CA THR A 44 -12.78 8.28 13.97
C THR A 44 -12.58 9.18 15.20
N VAL A 45 -11.90 10.32 15.03
CA VAL A 45 -11.57 11.24 16.14
C VAL A 45 -12.19 12.61 15.87
N LEU A 46 -11.71 13.33 14.85
CA LEU A 46 -12.22 14.68 14.55
C LEU A 46 -13.69 14.65 14.16
N GLY A 47 -14.15 13.67 13.38
CA GLY A 47 -15.56 13.52 13.05
C GLY A 47 -16.47 13.17 14.23
N ARG A 48 -15.92 12.64 15.34
CA ARG A 48 -16.68 12.42 16.58
C ARG A 48 -16.70 13.64 17.49
N ILE A 49 -15.59 14.39 17.54
CA ILE A 49 -15.46 15.59 18.37
C ILE A 49 -16.19 16.78 17.75
N ALA A 50 -16.10 16.91 16.42
CA ALA A 50 -16.67 18.01 15.64
C ALA A 50 -17.30 17.46 14.35
N PRO A 51 -18.47 16.78 14.44
CA PRO A 51 -19.10 16.10 13.31
C PRO A 51 -19.48 17.05 12.16
N GLU A 52 -20.13 18.18 12.45
CA GLU A 52 -20.58 19.12 11.41
C GLU A 52 -19.39 19.77 10.68
N PRO A 53 -18.40 20.38 11.38
CA PRO A 53 -17.25 20.97 10.69
C PRO A 53 -16.44 19.93 9.91
N TRP A 54 -16.31 18.71 10.44
CA TRP A 54 -15.60 17.65 9.74
C TRP A 54 -16.35 17.21 8.48
N ALA A 55 -17.67 17.03 8.53
CA ALA A 55 -18.48 16.65 7.38
C ALA A 55 -18.45 17.71 6.27
N ASP A 56 -18.55 18.99 6.64
CA ASP A 56 -18.49 20.11 5.71
C ASP A 56 -17.12 20.19 5.01
N ILE A 57 -16.04 19.99 5.77
CA ILE A 57 -14.69 20.04 5.23
C ILE A 57 -14.40 18.79 4.39
N MET A 58 -14.68 17.57 4.88
CA MET A 58 -14.16 16.33 4.30
C MET A 58 -15.09 15.63 3.33
N MET A 59 -16.40 15.63 3.62
CA MET A 59 -17.37 14.92 2.78
C MET A 59 -17.91 15.80 1.66
N GLY A 60 -18.19 17.07 1.96
CA GLY A 60 -18.89 17.98 1.05
C GLY A 60 -20.35 17.58 0.82
N GLY A 61 -21.11 18.46 0.18
CA GLY A 61 -22.51 18.21 -0.17
C GLY A 61 -23.44 18.01 1.05
N THR A 62 -23.09 18.57 2.21
CA THR A 62 -23.81 18.37 3.48
C THR A 62 -25.25 18.85 3.41
N GLU A 63 -25.49 20.01 2.79
CA GLU A 63 -26.84 20.52 2.52
C GLU A 63 -27.66 19.57 1.63
N LEU A 64 -27.09 19.12 0.51
CA LEU A 64 -27.74 18.15 -0.40
C LEU A 64 -28.01 16.81 0.29
N ARG A 65 -27.08 16.35 1.12
CA ARG A 65 -27.25 15.11 1.90
C ARG A 65 -28.39 15.26 2.90
N SER A 66 -28.46 16.41 3.59
CA SER A 66 -29.56 16.70 4.52
C SER A 66 -30.91 16.75 3.80
N ALA A 67 -30.96 17.35 2.60
CA ALA A 67 -32.18 17.41 1.79
C ALA A 67 -32.63 16.01 1.33
N VAL A 68 -31.70 15.18 0.82
CA VAL A 68 -32.00 13.78 0.45
C VAL A 68 -32.50 12.99 1.65
N GLN A 69 -31.85 13.10 2.80
CA GLN A 69 -32.26 12.39 4.02
C GLN A 69 -33.63 12.85 4.52
N GLU A 70 -33.95 14.14 4.42
CA GLU A 70 -35.25 14.66 4.81
C GLU A 70 -36.36 14.13 3.90
N THR A 71 -36.14 14.13 2.59
CA THR A 71 -37.08 13.55 1.62
C THR A 71 -37.27 12.04 1.83
N GLU A 72 -36.19 11.29 2.06
CA GLU A 72 -36.27 9.85 2.35
C GLU A 72 -37.02 9.57 3.66
N ARG A 73 -36.83 10.40 4.68
CA ARG A 73 -37.58 10.29 5.95
C ARG A 73 -39.07 10.61 5.74
N ALA A 74 -39.39 11.62 4.94
CA ALA A 74 -40.77 11.95 4.60
C ALA A 74 -41.44 10.80 3.83
N HIS A 75 -40.74 10.20 2.86
CA HIS A 75 -41.23 9.02 2.12
C HIS A 75 -41.41 7.80 3.04
N ALA A 76 -40.45 7.53 3.93
CA ALA A 76 -40.59 6.47 4.91
C ALA A 76 -41.79 6.72 5.84
N ALA A 77 -41.97 7.95 6.34
CA ALA A 77 -43.12 8.31 7.17
C ALA A 77 -44.45 8.15 6.41
N TRP A 78 -44.49 8.51 5.13
CA TRP A 78 -45.65 8.27 4.28
C TRP A 78 -45.94 6.77 4.13
N GLN A 79 -44.92 5.94 3.87
CA GLN A 79 -45.08 4.49 3.75
C GLN A 79 -45.61 3.87 5.04
N PHE A 80 -45.13 4.33 6.20
CA PHE A 80 -45.66 3.91 7.50
C PHE A 80 -47.13 4.32 7.69
N ALA A 81 -47.51 5.54 7.28
CA ALA A 81 -48.89 6.01 7.38
C ALA A 81 -49.82 5.30 6.38
N ALA A 82 -49.36 5.03 5.16
CA ALA A 82 -50.07 4.30 4.12
C ALA A 82 -50.41 2.88 4.56
N GLY A 83 -49.52 2.21 5.31
CA GLY A 83 -49.79 0.89 5.89
C GLY A 83 -50.93 0.85 6.92
N ALA A 84 -51.39 2.00 7.43
CA ALA A 84 -52.53 2.10 8.34
C ALA A 84 -53.86 2.44 7.63
N VAL A 85 -53.83 2.71 6.32
CA VAL A 85 -54.99 3.08 5.50
C VAL A 85 -55.24 1.99 4.45
N PRO A 86 -56.48 1.62 4.13
CA PRO A 86 -56.77 0.63 3.08
C PRO A 86 -56.57 1.23 1.69
N LEU A 87 -55.30 1.44 1.30
CA LEU A 87 -54.92 1.77 -0.07
C LEU A 87 -54.83 0.51 -0.92
N SER A 88 -55.17 0.62 -2.20
CA SER A 88 -54.95 -0.46 -3.16
C SER A 88 -53.45 -0.63 -3.47
N ILE A 89 -53.05 -1.84 -3.88
CA ILE A 89 -51.64 -2.14 -4.23
C ILE A 89 -51.16 -1.22 -5.37
N GLU A 90 -52.01 -0.96 -6.37
CA GLU A 90 -51.69 -0.08 -7.50
C GLU A 90 -51.42 1.37 -7.06
N GLU A 91 -52.18 1.90 -6.09
CA GLU A 91 -51.95 3.25 -5.54
C GLU A 91 -50.64 3.33 -4.76
N MET A 92 -50.28 2.28 -4.02
CA MET A 92 -49.01 2.21 -3.31
C MET A 92 -47.82 2.14 -4.27
N GLU A 93 -47.92 1.36 -5.36
CA GLU A 93 -46.86 1.23 -6.36
C GLU A 93 -46.65 2.54 -7.13
N LEU A 94 -47.74 3.21 -7.52
CA LEU A 94 -47.67 4.47 -8.26
C LEU A 94 -47.04 5.59 -7.41
N GLU A 95 -47.35 5.64 -6.12
CA GLU A 95 -46.74 6.61 -5.22
C GLU A 95 -45.27 6.26 -4.90
N ALA A 96 -44.92 4.97 -4.76
CA ALA A 96 -43.52 4.55 -4.62
C ALA A 96 -42.68 4.91 -5.86
N GLU A 97 -43.25 4.81 -7.07
CA GLU A 97 -42.60 5.24 -8.30
C GLU A 97 -42.39 6.76 -8.32
N ARG A 98 -43.39 7.55 -7.90
CA ARG A 98 -43.24 9.01 -7.76
C ARG A 98 -42.15 9.40 -6.76
N GLN A 99 -42.16 8.75 -5.60
CA GLN A 99 -41.13 8.94 -4.56
C GLN A 99 -39.73 8.62 -5.09
N TRP A 100 -39.61 7.53 -5.85
CA TRP A 100 -38.35 7.16 -6.50
C TRP A 100 -37.90 8.22 -7.53
N LEU A 101 -38.80 8.68 -8.39
CA LEU A 101 -38.52 9.71 -9.39
C LEU A 101 -38.13 11.07 -8.78
N GLU A 102 -38.62 11.37 -7.57
CA GLU A 102 -38.26 12.57 -6.82
C GLU A 102 -36.85 12.47 -6.20
N VAL A 103 -36.52 11.33 -5.57
CA VAL A 103 -35.25 11.15 -4.86
C VAL A 103 -34.07 10.87 -5.79
N LEU A 104 -34.31 10.19 -6.91
CA LEU A 104 -33.27 9.81 -7.87
C LEU A 104 -32.41 10.99 -8.36
N PRO A 105 -32.98 12.12 -8.87
CA PRO A 105 -32.17 13.26 -9.31
C PRO A 105 -31.42 13.92 -8.15
N MET A 106 -31.99 13.93 -6.93
CA MET A 106 -31.31 14.47 -5.75
C MET A 106 -30.10 13.61 -5.36
N LYS A 107 -30.23 12.28 -5.42
CA LYS A 107 -29.12 11.34 -5.21
C LYS A 107 -28.02 11.48 -6.26
N GLN A 108 -28.39 11.70 -7.52
CA GLN A 108 -27.41 11.96 -8.58
C GLN A 108 -26.66 13.28 -8.34
N ALA A 109 -27.38 14.36 -8.03
CA ALA A 109 -26.78 15.65 -7.70
C ALA A 109 -25.85 15.58 -6.47
N LEU A 110 -26.25 14.81 -5.44
CA LEU A 110 -25.41 14.54 -4.27
C LEU A 110 -24.11 13.82 -4.66
N ARG A 111 -24.20 12.73 -5.44
CA ARG A 111 -23.02 11.99 -5.91
C ARG A 111 -22.07 12.88 -6.70
N GLU A 112 -22.57 13.67 -7.63
CA GLU A 112 -21.75 14.60 -8.41
C GLU A 112 -21.07 15.67 -7.54
N SER A 113 -21.76 16.13 -6.49
CA SER A 113 -21.23 17.10 -5.54
C SER A 113 -20.11 16.48 -4.69
N GLU A 114 -20.34 15.28 -4.16
CA GLU A 114 -19.35 14.53 -3.37
C GLU A 114 -18.12 14.16 -4.21
N GLU A 115 -18.31 13.74 -5.47
CA GLU A 115 -17.22 13.48 -6.41
C GLU A 115 -16.40 14.74 -6.70
N ARG A 116 -17.07 15.86 -7.01
CA ARG A 116 -16.40 17.15 -7.23
C ARG A 116 -15.61 17.59 -6.00
N HIS A 117 -16.17 17.39 -4.81
CA HIS A 117 -15.52 17.68 -3.54
C HIS A 117 -14.34 16.75 -3.25
N ALA A 118 -14.42 15.47 -3.64
CA ALA A 118 -13.35 14.49 -3.44
C ALA A 118 -12.17 14.64 -4.42
N ARG A 119 -12.37 15.27 -5.59
CA ARG A 119 -11.33 15.43 -6.63
C ARG A 119 -9.99 15.95 -6.12
N PRO A 120 -9.91 17.04 -5.32
CA PRO A 120 -8.63 17.54 -4.82
C PRO A 120 -7.89 16.52 -3.94
N TRP A 121 -8.62 15.77 -3.10
CA TRP A 121 -8.05 14.69 -2.29
C TRP A 121 -7.54 13.54 -3.16
N MET A 122 -8.32 13.12 -4.16
CA MET A 122 -7.93 12.09 -5.11
C MET A 122 -6.65 12.48 -5.84
N ILE A 123 -6.62 13.68 -6.44
CA ILE A 123 -5.46 14.20 -7.18
C ILE A 123 -4.24 14.24 -6.29
N LEU A 124 -4.35 14.83 -5.09
CA LEU A 124 -3.22 14.94 -4.17
C LEU A 124 -2.69 13.56 -3.73
N THR A 125 -3.58 12.63 -3.41
CA THR A 125 -3.22 11.27 -2.97
C THR A 125 -2.52 10.50 -4.10
N VAL A 126 -3.05 10.58 -5.34
CA VAL A 126 -2.40 9.98 -6.52
C VAL A 126 -1.05 10.64 -6.79
N MET A 127 -0.94 11.97 -6.73
CA MET A 127 0.34 12.67 -6.91
C MET A 127 1.39 12.25 -5.88
N LEU A 128 1.00 12.05 -4.61
CA LEU A 128 1.90 11.54 -3.57
C LEU A 128 2.32 10.09 -3.84
N ALA A 129 1.40 9.24 -4.29
CA ALA A 129 1.71 7.85 -4.66
C ALA A 129 2.68 7.77 -5.84
N VAL A 130 2.41 8.55 -6.90
CA VAL A 130 3.30 8.72 -8.07
C VAL A 130 4.66 9.27 -7.64
N GLY A 131 4.68 10.32 -6.81
CA GLY A 131 5.90 10.90 -6.28
C GLY A 131 6.72 9.90 -5.48
N ALA A 132 6.08 9.09 -4.63
CA ALA A 132 6.73 8.05 -3.84
C ALA A 132 7.34 6.96 -4.72
N ALA A 133 6.60 6.52 -5.74
CA ALA A 133 7.04 5.55 -6.74
C ALA A 133 8.22 6.07 -7.59
N ALA A 134 8.12 7.31 -8.08
CA ALA A 134 9.20 7.97 -8.82
C ALA A 134 10.47 8.11 -7.97
N CYS A 135 10.33 8.56 -6.71
CA CYS A 135 11.45 8.65 -5.79
C CYS A 135 12.03 7.26 -5.45
N GLY A 136 11.19 6.23 -5.38
CA GLY A 136 11.61 4.83 -5.27
C GLY A 136 12.51 4.41 -6.44
N GLY A 137 12.10 4.70 -7.68
CA GLY A 137 12.90 4.44 -8.89
C GLY A 137 14.18 5.29 -8.98
N LEU A 138 14.13 6.58 -8.65
CA LEU A 138 15.31 7.45 -8.69
C LEU A 138 16.37 7.08 -7.62
N ALA A 139 15.93 6.62 -6.45
CA ALA A 139 16.83 6.10 -5.41
C ALA A 139 17.44 4.73 -5.80
N ARG A 140 16.95 4.12 -6.88
CA ARG A 140 17.31 2.80 -7.40
C ARG A 140 18.41 2.94 -8.44
N ARG A 141 19.67 2.99 -8.00
CA ARG A 141 20.80 2.75 -8.92
C ARG A 141 21.79 1.75 -8.34
N SER A 142 21.72 0.52 -8.84
CA SER A 142 22.88 -0.36 -8.96
C SER A 142 23.91 0.39 -9.82
N ARG A 143 25.13 0.63 -9.32
CA ARG A 143 26.22 1.09 -10.20
C ARG A 143 26.37 0.01 -11.27
N ARG A 144 26.04 0.32 -12.54
CA ARG A 144 26.63 -0.40 -13.68
C ARG A 144 28.14 -0.45 -13.42
N PRO A 145 28.78 -1.63 -13.47
CA PRO A 145 30.22 -1.67 -13.36
C PRO A 145 30.80 -0.75 -14.43
N LYS A 146 31.76 0.11 -14.06
CA LYS A 146 32.81 0.44 -15.01
C LYS A 146 33.50 -0.91 -15.19
N THR A 147 33.21 -1.59 -16.30
CA THR A 147 34.04 -2.70 -16.75
C THR A 147 35.44 -2.15 -16.86
N SER A 148 36.34 -2.59 -15.98
CA SER A 148 37.75 -2.56 -16.31
C SER A 148 37.93 -3.52 -17.48
N PRO A 149 38.58 -3.13 -18.59
CA PRO A 149 38.84 -4.04 -19.69
C PRO A 149 39.80 -5.12 -19.18
N GLY A 150 39.28 -6.31 -18.88
CA GLY A 150 40.07 -7.42 -18.29
C GLY A 150 39.29 -8.40 -17.41
N ASP A 151 38.17 -8.00 -16.80
CA ASP A 151 37.32 -8.89 -15.99
C ASP A 151 36.09 -9.36 -16.79
N ASP A 152 36.32 -10.10 -17.88
CA ASP A 152 35.26 -10.72 -18.71
C ASP A 152 34.79 -12.09 -18.15
N HIS A 153 34.91 -12.28 -16.84
CA HIS A 153 34.12 -13.29 -16.16
C HIS A 153 32.83 -12.61 -15.71
N GLU A 154 31.78 -12.75 -16.54
CA GLU A 154 30.42 -12.77 -15.99
C GLU A 154 30.49 -13.65 -14.73
N PRO A 155 30.16 -13.13 -13.54
CA PRO A 155 30.27 -13.92 -12.33
C PRO A 155 29.40 -15.17 -12.52
N ALA A 156 30.07 -16.32 -12.62
CA ALA A 156 29.43 -17.63 -12.71
C ALA A 156 28.38 -17.71 -11.59
N GLY A 157 27.11 -17.89 -11.97
CA GLY A 157 26.02 -18.13 -11.00
C GLY A 157 25.11 -16.96 -10.61
N THR A 158 25.03 -15.84 -11.35
CA THR A 158 23.99 -14.81 -11.08
C THR A 158 23.01 -14.62 -12.25
N GLY A 159 22.33 -15.72 -12.59
CA GLY A 159 21.36 -15.73 -13.67
C GLY A 159 20.21 -14.75 -13.44
N LEU A 160 19.76 -14.08 -14.49
CA LEU A 160 18.46 -13.40 -14.48
C LEU A 160 17.33 -14.37 -14.08
N ALA A 161 17.50 -15.65 -14.43
CA ALA A 161 16.61 -16.75 -14.08
C ALA A 161 16.49 -16.95 -12.55
N ASP A 162 17.60 -16.96 -11.81
CA ASP A 162 17.59 -17.19 -10.37
C ASP A 162 16.92 -16.01 -9.65
N ALA A 163 17.26 -14.79 -10.02
CA ALA A 163 16.60 -13.60 -9.50
C ALA A 163 15.10 -13.56 -9.85
N ALA A 164 14.71 -14.07 -11.04
CA ALA A 164 13.32 -14.20 -11.41
C ALA A 164 12.58 -15.25 -10.59
N ALA A 165 13.21 -16.41 -10.33
CA ALA A 165 12.66 -17.45 -9.46
C ALA A 165 12.47 -16.93 -8.03
N VAL A 166 13.49 -16.26 -7.46
CA VAL A 166 13.39 -15.64 -6.12
C VAL A 166 12.26 -14.61 -6.08
N GLY A 167 12.20 -13.73 -7.10
CA GLY A 167 11.16 -12.70 -7.19
C GLY A 167 9.76 -13.27 -7.39
N ALA A 168 9.63 -14.35 -8.14
CA ALA A 168 8.37 -15.07 -8.33
C ALA A 168 7.86 -15.66 -7.03
N TRP A 169 8.72 -16.35 -6.25
CA TRP A 169 8.35 -16.86 -4.93
C TRP A 169 8.01 -15.75 -3.94
N ALA A 170 8.81 -14.68 -3.93
CA ALA A 170 8.59 -13.53 -3.05
C ALA A 170 7.24 -12.83 -3.28
N ALA A 171 6.72 -12.85 -4.51
CA ALA A 171 5.39 -12.35 -4.84
C ALA A 171 4.29 -13.41 -4.69
N ALA A 172 4.52 -14.63 -5.18
CA ALA A 172 3.51 -15.68 -5.24
C ALA A 172 2.97 -16.06 -3.86
N VAL A 173 3.85 -16.22 -2.85
CA VAL A 173 3.41 -16.61 -1.50
C VAL A 173 2.43 -15.59 -0.89
N PRO A 174 2.76 -14.29 -0.77
CA PRO A 174 1.80 -13.32 -0.24
C PRO A 174 0.57 -13.11 -1.15
N ILE A 175 0.71 -13.18 -2.48
CA ILE A 175 -0.42 -13.07 -3.41
C ILE A 175 -1.41 -14.22 -3.20
N LEU A 176 -0.93 -15.46 -3.21
CA LEU A 176 -1.77 -16.66 -3.06
C LEU A 176 -2.41 -16.69 -1.67
N ALA A 177 -1.68 -16.31 -0.62
CA ALA A 177 -2.24 -16.23 0.72
C ALA A 177 -3.34 -15.14 0.83
N ALA A 178 -3.18 -14.00 0.16
CA ALA A 178 -4.22 -12.97 0.10
C ALA A 178 -5.47 -13.47 -0.65
N ILE A 179 -5.29 -14.07 -1.83
CA ILE A 179 -6.40 -14.64 -2.64
C ILE A 179 -7.13 -15.74 -1.86
N LEU A 180 -6.38 -16.64 -1.20
CA LEU A 180 -6.94 -17.69 -0.36
C LEU A 180 -7.75 -17.10 0.80
N THR A 181 -7.26 -16.03 1.42
CA THR A 181 -7.99 -15.34 2.50
C THR A 181 -9.32 -14.77 2.02
N PHE A 182 -9.35 -14.11 0.86
CA PHE A 182 -10.61 -13.64 0.29
C PHE A 182 -11.58 -14.80 0.00
N THR A 183 -11.05 -15.91 -0.53
CA THR A 183 -11.84 -17.12 -0.81
C THR A 183 -12.46 -17.71 0.46
N ILE A 184 -11.68 -17.86 1.54
CA ILE A 184 -12.14 -18.42 2.82
C ILE A 184 -13.20 -17.52 3.46
N LEU A 185 -13.07 -16.20 3.31
CA LEU A 185 -14.03 -15.23 3.85
C LEU A 185 -15.30 -15.07 2.97
N GLY A 186 -15.48 -15.91 1.95
CA GLY A 186 -16.66 -15.89 1.08
C GLY A 186 -16.70 -14.71 0.10
N ASN A 187 -15.57 -14.02 -0.10
CA ASN A 187 -15.46 -12.95 -1.07
C ASN A 187 -14.94 -13.48 -2.41
N ASP A 188 -15.31 -12.80 -3.51
CA ASP A 188 -14.77 -13.12 -4.83
C ASP A 188 -13.25 -12.89 -4.88
N ALA A 189 -12.51 -14.00 -4.92
CA ALA A 189 -11.06 -14.02 -4.86
C ALA A 189 -10.37 -13.33 -6.06
N PHE A 190 -11.08 -13.22 -7.18
CA PHE A 190 -10.60 -12.63 -8.43
C PHE A 190 -11.34 -11.35 -8.83
N ASN A 191 -12.11 -10.73 -7.93
CA ASN A 191 -12.64 -9.39 -8.19
C ASN A 191 -11.50 -8.35 -8.23
N ALA A 192 -11.78 -7.15 -8.76
CA ALA A 192 -10.76 -6.10 -8.90
C ALA A 192 -10.11 -5.73 -7.55
N THR A 193 -10.92 -5.63 -6.49
CA THR A 193 -10.48 -5.28 -5.14
C THR A 193 -9.49 -6.30 -4.56
N SER A 194 -9.83 -7.60 -4.61
CA SER A 194 -9.02 -8.72 -4.15
C SER A 194 -7.69 -8.78 -4.90
N LEU A 195 -7.70 -8.56 -6.22
CA LEU A 195 -6.49 -8.51 -7.05
C LEU A 195 -5.59 -7.32 -6.69
N VAL A 196 -6.16 -6.15 -6.44
CA VAL A 196 -5.39 -4.97 -5.99
C VAL A 196 -4.80 -5.17 -4.60
N VAL A 197 -5.56 -5.76 -3.67
CA VAL A 197 -5.06 -6.09 -2.32
C VAL A 197 -3.95 -7.14 -2.41
N ALA A 198 -4.14 -8.20 -3.19
CA ALA A 198 -3.11 -9.22 -3.42
C ALA A 198 -1.85 -8.60 -4.05
N ALA A 199 -1.99 -7.69 -5.02
CA ALA A 199 -0.87 -6.96 -5.60
C ALA A 199 -0.17 -6.04 -4.58
N ALA A 200 -0.92 -5.33 -3.74
CA ALA A 200 -0.39 -4.46 -2.70
C ALA A 200 0.42 -5.23 -1.65
N VAL A 201 0.03 -6.47 -1.33
CA VAL A 201 0.76 -7.34 -0.41
C VAL A 201 1.84 -8.15 -1.12
N GLY A 202 1.74 -8.37 -2.43
CA GLY A 202 2.75 -9.04 -3.26
C GLY A 202 3.87 -8.15 -3.83
N ILE A 203 3.72 -6.83 -3.79
CA ILE A 203 4.69 -5.92 -4.43
C ILE A 203 6.09 -6.02 -3.84
N GLY A 204 7.09 -5.99 -4.73
CA GLY A 204 8.50 -6.02 -4.38
C GLY A 204 9.04 -4.68 -3.85
N ALA A 205 10.20 -4.76 -3.18
CA ALA A 205 10.89 -3.58 -2.67
C ALA A 205 11.47 -2.74 -3.83
N TRP A 206 11.20 -1.43 -3.82
CA TRP A 206 11.79 -0.52 -4.82
C TRP A 206 13.26 -0.20 -4.50
N THR A 207 13.61 -0.15 -3.23
CA THR A 207 14.97 0.14 -2.78
C THR A 207 15.38 -0.81 -1.68
N LEU A 208 16.67 -0.87 -1.37
CA LEU A 208 17.18 -1.50 -0.15
C LEU A 208 17.73 -0.42 0.78
N ASP A 209 17.39 -0.49 2.05
CA ASP A 209 17.97 0.34 3.12
C ASP A 209 19.49 0.05 3.24
N PRO A 210 20.38 1.02 3.51
CA PRO A 210 21.80 0.74 3.74
C PRO A 210 22.09 -0.32 4.79
N ILE A 211 21.24 -0.44 5.82
CA ILE A 211 21.37 -1.51 6.83
C ILE A 211 21.06 -2.86 6.18
N ASP A 212 19.95 -2.94 5.44
CA ASP A 212 19.53 -4.17 4.75
C ASP A 212 20.53 -4.58 3.66
N ARG A 213 21.18 -3.63 2.99
CA ARG A 213 22.28 -3.90 2.06
C ARG A 213 23.48 -4.55 2.75
N ARG A 214 23.80 -4.15 3.98
CA ARG A 214 24.90 -4.78 4.74
C ARG A 214 24.53 -6.22 5.09
N LEU A 215 23.31 -6.45 5.58
CA LEU A 215 22.80 -7.77 5.97
C LEU A 215 22.61 -8.73 4.78
N ALA A 216 22.28 -8.20 3.60
CA ALA A 216 22.19 -8.96 2.37
C ALA A 216 23.56 -9.54 1.92
N GLY A 217 24.67 -8.96 2.40
CA GLY A 217 26.02 -9.39 2.06
C GLY A 217 26.66 -8.61 0.92
N GLY A 218 27.36 -9.34 0.04
CA GLY A 218 28.17 -8.83 -1.06
C GLY A 218 27.40 -8.03 -2.11
N ARG A 219 28.14 -7.43 -3.06
CA ARG A 219 27.54 -6.60 -4.12
C ARG A 219 26.57 -7.39 -5.01
N ASN A 220 26.89 -8.65 -5.31
CA ASN A 220 26.09 -9.51 -6.19
C ASN A 220 24.75 -9.86 -5.56
N ALA A 221 24.76 -10.27 -4.28
CA ALA A 221 23.55 -10.49 -3.48
C ALA A 221 22.60 -9.27 -3.48
N ARG A 222 23.14 -8.06 -3.39
CA ARG A 222 22.33 -6.84 -3.42
C ARG A 222 21.67 -6.60 -4.79
N ILE A 223 22.38 -6.92 -5.86
CA ILE A 223 21.87 -6.79 -7.23
C ILE A 223 20.77 -7.82 -7.47
N GLU A 224 20.99 -9.06 -7.04
CA GLU A 224 20.03 -10.15 -7.12
C GLU A 224 18.73 -9.81 -6.38
N LEU A 225 18.79 -9.37 -5.11
CA LEU A 225 17.61 -8.97 -4.36
C LEU A 225 16.85 -7.81 -5.02
N LEU A 226 17.56 -6.84 -5.62
CA LEU A 226 16.91 -5.76 -6.37
C LEU A 226 16.24 -6.26 -7.67
N ARG A 227 16.86 -7.22 -8.37
CA ARG A 227 16.30 -7.90 -9.55
C ARG A 227 15.08 -8.73 -9.18
N ALA A 228 15.14 -9.52 -8.11
CA ALA A 228 13.99 -10.25 -7.59
C ALA A 228 12.86 -9.30 -7.18
N GLY A 229 13.17 -8.17 -6.55
CA GLY A 229 12.21 -7.12 -6.28
C GLY A 229 11.57 -6.51 -7.54
N ASN A 230 12.28 -6.44 -8.66
CA ASN A 230 11.69 -6.06 -9.96
C ASN A 230 10.64 -7.06 -10.40
N VAL A 231 10.98 -8.35 -10.40
CA VAL A 231 10.08 -9.40 -10.86
C VAL A 231 8.82 -9.42 -10.00
N ALA A 232 8.96 -9.32 -8.68
CA ALA A 232 7.81 -9.20 -7.78
C ALA A 232 6.95 -7.95 -8.08
N THR A 233 7.57 -6.81 -8.38
CA THR A 233 6.86 -5.59 -8.78
C THR A 233 6.14 -5.76 -10.12
N MET A 234 6.74 -6.44 -11.09
CA MET A 234 6.12 -6.75 -12.39
C MET A 234 4.91 -7.66 -12.22
N LEU A 235 5.02 -8.71 -11.40
CA LEU A 235 3.89 -9.60 -11.09
C LEU A 235 2.74 -8.85 -10.42
N ALA A 236 3.03 -7.98 -9.44
CA ALA A 236 2.02 -7.12 -8.83
C ALA A 236 1.38 -6.17 -9.85
N ALA A 237 2.15 -5.60 -10.77
CA ALA A 237 1.63 -4.75 -11.84
C ALA A 237 0.73 -5.51 -12.83
N VAL A 238 1.03 -6.78 -13.13
CA VAL A 238 0.15 -7.64 -13.94
C VAL A 238 -1.19 -7.86 -13.24
N LEU A 239 -1.20 -8.10 -11.93
CA LEU A 239 -2.46 -8.20 -11.17
C LEU A 239 -3.26 -6.90 -11.18
N ILE A 240 -2.60 -5.75 -11.02
CA ILE A 240 -3.24 -4.43 -11.11
C ILE A 240 -3.79 -4.19 -12.52
N LEU A 241 -3.09 -4.62 -13.56
CA LEU A 241 -3.55 -4.53 -14.95
C LEU A 241 -4.83 -5.34 -15.15
N ILE A 242 -4.87 -6.58 -14.66
CA ILE A 242 -6.06 -7.44 -14.72
C ILE A 242 -7.21 -6.82 -13.92
N ALA A 243 -6.91 -6.26 -12.73
CA ALA A 243 -7.91 -5.59 -11.90
C ALA A 243 -8.50 -4.35 -12.57
N ALA A 244 -7.66 -3.49 -13.15
CA ALA A 244 -8.08 -2.30 -13.87
C ALA A 244 -8.92 -2.64 -15.11
N TRP A 245 -8.53 -3.70 -15.84
CA TRP A 245 -9.32 -4.23 -16.94
C TRP A 245 -10.69 -4.73 -16.48
N ARG A 246 -10.77 -5.47 -15.36
CA ARG A 246 -12.05 -5.95 -14.82
C ARG A 246 -12.94 -4.82 -14.30
N ALA A 247 -12.36 -3.82 -13.64
CA ALA A 247 -13.08 -2.67 -13.11
C ALA A 247 -13.41 -1.62 -14.17
N GLN A 248 -12.88 -1.76 -15.40
CA GLN A 248 -12.92 -0.75 -16.47
C GLN A 248 -12.45 0.65 -16.04
N THR A 249 -11.68 0.72 -14.94
CA THR A 249 -11.28 1.96 -14.26
C THR A 249 -9.91 1.76 -13.60
N GLY A 250 -9.31 2.84 -13.11
CA GLY A 250 -8.10 2.74 -12.28
C GLY A 250 -6.79 2.40 -13.01
N TRP A 251 -6.75 2.53 -14.35
CA TRP A 251 -5.54 2.35 -15.18
C TRP A 251 -4.31 3.14 -14.68
N GLY A 252 -4.52 4.28 -14.03
CA GLY A 252 -3.45 5.06 -13.40
C GLY A 252 -2.65 4.29 -12.35
N LEU A 253 -3.25 3.30 -11.69
CA LEU A 253 -2.58 2.46 -10.69
C LEU A 253 -1.50 1.56 -11.30
N VAL A 254 -1.70 1.11 -12.56
CA VAL A 254 -0.67 0.38 -13.32
C VAL A 254 0.57 1.26 -13.48
N GLY A 255 0.35 2.54 -13.79
CA GLY A 255 1.39 3.56 -13.86
C GLY A 255 2.16 3.67 -12.54
N VAL A 256 1.47 3.80 -11.40
CA VAL A 256 2.10 3.88 -10.07
C VAL A 256 2.97 2.65 -9.78
N ALA A 257 2.49 1.45 -10.12
CA ALA A 257 3.23 0.20 -9.88
C ALA A 257 4.49 0.06 -10.76
N LEU A 258 4.41 0.46 -12.04
CA LEU A 258 5.51 0.32 -13.00
C LEU A 258 6.49 1.49 -13.01
N LEU A 259 6.09 2.68 -12.54
CA LEU A 259 6.90 3.89 -12.54
C LEU A 259 8.30 3.72 -11.93
N PRO A 260 8.49 3.00 -10.80
CA PRO A 260 9.82 2.78 -10.25
C PRO A 260 10.74 2.02 -11.22
N LEU A 261 10.20 1.14 -12.06
CA LEU A 261 10.96 0.37 -13.05
C LEU A 261 11.43 1.27 -14.20
N VAL A 262 10.55 2.13 -14.68
CA VAL A 262 10.81 3.05 -15.81
C VAL A 262 11.81 4.14 -15.42
N VAL A 263 11.56 4.79 -14.28
CA VAL A 263 12.36 5.95 -13.84
C VAL A 263 13.78 5.56 -13.37
N SER A 264 13.99 4.28 -13.01
CA SER A 264 15.32 3.74 -12.70
C SER A 264 16.35 3.93 -13.82
N GLY A 265 15.89 4.04 -15.09
CA GLY A 265 16.77 4.26 -16.25
C GLY A 265 17.36 5.67 -16.34
N ALA A 266 16.72 6.67 -15.71
CA ALA A 266 17.07 8.10 -15.85
C ALA A 266 17.93 8.65 -14.69
N ALA A 267 18.49 7.79 -13.83
CA ALA A 267 18.99 8.17 -12.50
C ALA A 267 20.16 9.17 -12.48
N SER A 268 19.92 10.33 -11.84
CA SER A 268 20.88 11.39 -11.51
C SER A 268 21.80 11.05 -10.31
N SER A 269 22.86 11.83 -10.11
CA SER A 269 23.88 11.61 -9.08
C SER A 269 23.41 11.84 -7.63
N ARG A 270 22.22 12.42 -7.41
CA ARG A 270 21.74 12.87 -6.08
C ARG A 270 20.78 11.87 -5.41
N ARG A 271 21.32 10.79 -4.83
CA ARG A 271 20.52 9.70 -4.19
C ARG A 271 19.95 10.06 -2.80
N TRP A 272 20.70 10.82 -2.02
CA TRP A 272 20.39 11.11 -0.63
C TRP A 272 19.17 12.05 -0.44
N PRO A 273 19.01 13.15 -1.21
CA PRO A 273 17.84 14.01 -1.05
C PRO A 273 16.55 13.33 -1.50
N VAL A 274 16.58 12.51 -2.56
CA VAL A 274 15.40 11.80 -3.09
C VAL A 274 14.84 10.81 -2.07
N ARG A 275 15.70 10.03 -1.42
CA ARG A 275 15.26 9.08 -0.40
C ARG A 275 14.71 9.79 0.84
N ARG A 276 15.33 10.90 1.25
CA ARG A 276 14.81 11.73 2.35
C ARG A 276 13.46 12.32 2.02
N LEU A 277 13.25 12.82 0.80
CA LEU A 277 11.96 13.32 0.33
C LEU A 277 10.90 12.22 0.41
N ARG A 278 11.18 11.04 -0.14
CA ARG A 278 10.27 9.89 -0.08
C ARG A 278 9.92 9.53 1.36
N ASP A 279 10.93 9.24 2.16
CA ASP A 279 10.71 8.66 3.47
C ASP A 279 10.13 9.70 4.44
N THR A 280 10.53 10.97 4.36
CA THR A 280 10.17 12.05 5.32
C THR A 280 8.91 12.80 4.96
N ILE A 281 8.65 12.99 3.66
CA ILE A 281 7.56 13.87 3.20
C ILE A 281 6.46 13.04 2.56
N LEU A 282 6.80 12.25 1.54
CA LEU A 282 5.79 11.60 0.70
C LEU A 282 5.05 10.47 1.42
N LEU A 283 5.77 9.53 2.05
CA LEU A 283 5.13 8.38 2.71
C LEU A 283 4.26 8.76 3.91
N PRO A 284 4.67 9.65 4.84
CA PRO A 284 3.80 10.05 5.94
C PRO A 284 2.55 10.78 5.44
N SER A 285 2.70 11.70 4.49
CA SER A 285 1.56 12.44 3.92
C SER A 285 0.58 11.49 3.22
N LEU A 286 1.11 10.53 2.45
CA LEU A 286 0.32 9.53 1.77
C LEU A 286 -0.45 8.65 2.76
N ALA A 287 0.20 8.19 3.84
CA ALA A 287 -0.46 7.41 4.89
C ALA A 287 -1.61 8.16 5.56
N ALA A 288 -1.41 9.45 5.87
CA ALA A 288 -2.45 10.28 6.46
C ALA A 288 -3.65 10.44 5.52
N LEU A 289 -3.40 10.84 4.26
CA LEU A 289 -4.46 11.09 3.30
C LEU A 289 -5.21 9.81 2.88
N THR A 290 -4.54 8.64 2.91
CA THR A 290 -5.17 7.35 2.60
C THR A 290 -6.23 6.98 3.65
N VAL A 291 -6.08 7.43 4.90
CA VAL A 291 -6.95 7.02 6.03
C VAL A 291 -7.89 8.13 6.49
N VAL A 292 -7.63 9.40 6.14
CA VAL A 292 -8.38 10.54 6.68
C VAL A 292 -9.88 10.55 6.35
N ARG A 293 -10.30 9.87 5.28
CA ARG A 293 -11.70 9.76 4.90
C ARG A 293 -12.36 8.44 5.34
N SER A 294 -11.64 7.60 6.07
CA SER A 294 -12.06 6.24 6.41
C SER A 294 -12.41 6.12 7.90
N GLU A 295 -13.50 5.44 8.23
CA GLU A 295 -13.89 5.18 9.62
C GLU A 295 -13.28 3.88 10.15
N LEU A 296 -12.32 4.02 11.07
CA LEU A 296 -11.50 2.91 11.55
C LEU A 296 -12.33 1.79 12.18
N PHE A 297 -13.33 2.13 12.98
CA PHE A 297 -14.07 1.12 13.75
C PHE A 297 -15.20 0.47 12.97
N LEU A 298 -15.83 1.19 12.04
CA LEU A 298 -17.01 0.70 11.31
C LEU A 298 -16.66 0.08 9.96
N GLU A 299 -15.70 0.65 9.23
CA GLU A 299 -15.41 0.21 7.86
C GLU A 299 -14.30 -0.84 7.79
N THR A 300 -13.46 -0.97 8.84
CA THR A 300 -12.30 -1.86 8.81
C THR A 300 -12.72 -3.31 9.04
N PRO A 301 -12.51 -4.23 8.07
CA PRO A 301 -12.74 -5.65 8.28
C PRO A 301 -11.62 -6.23 9.15
N TRP A 302 -11.75 -6.14 10.49
CA TRP A 302 -10.66 -6.45 11.44
C TRP A 302 -10.04 -7.84 11.27
N LEU A 303 -10.85 -8.87 11.01
CA LEU A 303 -10.36 -10.22 10.75
C LEU A 303 -9.44 -10.25 9.53
N LEU A 304 -9.90 -9.65 8.41
CA LEU A 304 -9.10 -9.53 7.20
C LEU A 304 -7.87 -8.66 7.43
N THR A 305 -7.97 -7.57 8.20
CA THR A 305 -6.82 -6.72 8.56
C THR A 305 -5.73 -7.50 9.27
N ILE A 306 -6.08 -8.31 10.27
CA ILE A 306 -5.10 -9.15 11.00
C ILE A 306 -4.44 -10.14 10.05
N LEU A 307 -5.21 -10.79 9.19
CA LEU A 307 -4.68 -11.72 8.19
C LEU A 307 -3.74 -11.00 7.19
N LEU A 308 -4.12 -9.82 6.69
CA LEU A 308 -3.28 -9.03 5.79
C LEU A 308 -1.99 -8.56 6.46
N ILE A 309 -2.01 -8.26 7.76
CA ILE A 309 -0.80 -7.95 8.54
C ILE A 309 0.14 -9.16 8.55
N VAL A 310 -0.38 -10.37 8.83
CA VAL A 310 0.40 -11.61 8.83
C VAL A 310 0.93 -11.94 7.43
N ILE A 311 0.11 -11.79 6.39
CA ILE A 311 0.51 -12.08 5.01
C ILE A 311 1.58 -11.08 4.52
N ALA A 312 1.38 -9.78 4.79
CA ALA A 312 2.36 -8.76 4.44
C ALA A 312 3.66 -8.93 5.22
N GLY A 313 3.58 -9.31 6.49
CA GLY A 313 4.73 -9.60 7.33
C GLY A 313 5.43 -10.90 6.94
N ASP A 314 4.84 -12.01 7.33
CA ASP A 314 5.46 -13.34 7.36
C ASP A 314 5.35 -14.04 6.00
N GLY A 315 4.24 -13.83 5.27
CA GLY A 315 4.08 -14.35 3.91
C GLY A 315 5.16 -13.83 2.96
N ARG A 316 5.51 -12.53 3.04
CA ARG A 316 6.62 -11.96 2.26
C ARG A 316 7.96 -12.57 2.61
N TRP A 317 8.27 -12.63 3.91
CA TRP A 317 9.54 -13.18 4.38
C TRP A 317 9.71 -14.65 3.97
N LEU A 318 8.64 -15.44 4.10
CA LEU A 318 8.60 -16.83 3.69
C LEU A 318 8.79 -16.96 2.17
N GLY A 319 8.13 -16.13 1.37
CA GLY A 319 8.32 -16.09 -0.09
C GLY A 319 9.76 -15.81 -0.48
N TRP A 320 10.41 -14.83 0.16
CA TRP A 320 11.85 -14.58 -0.05
C TRP A 320 12.72 -15.75 0.39
N PHE A 321 12.40 -16.41 1.49
CA PHE A 321 13.15 -17.55 1.99
C PHE A 321 13.05 -18.76 1.05
N LEU A 322 11.84 -19.15 0.64
CA LEU A 322 11.60 -20.24 -0.30
C LEU A 322 12.23 -19.93 -1.66
N GLY A 323 12.11 -18.69 -2.13
CA GLY A 323 12.76 -18.22 -3.35
C GLY A 323 14.26 -18.47 -3.32
N LEU A 324 14.96 -18.00 -2.28
CA LEU A 324 16.40 -18.17 -2.13
C LEU A 324 16.83 -19.63 -1.90
N LEU A 325 15.97 -20.45 -1.29
CA LEU A 325 16.28 -21.85 -1.01
C LEU A 325 16.12 -22.74 -2.26
N PHE A 326 15.12 -22.47 -3.09
CA PHE A 326 14.82 -23.27 -4.28
C PHE A 326 15.43 -22.74 -5.58
N SER A 327 15.91 -21.49 -5.62
CA SER A 327 16.55 -20.92 -6.82
C SER A 327 18.01 -21.34 -7.00
N GLY A 328 18.51 -22.28 -6.20
CA GLY A 328 19.90 -22.74 -6.30
C GLY A 328 20.94 -21.66 -5.97
N PHE A 329 20.56 -20.64 -5.18
CA PHE A 329 21.47 -19.56 -4.83
C PHE A 329 22.72 -20.09 -4.09
N GLU A 330 23.90 -19.87 -4.66
CA GLU A 330 25.16 -20.23 -4.02
C GLU A 330 25.62 -19.14 -3.05
N PRO A 331 25.78 -19.45 -1.74
CA PRO A 331 26.30 -18.48 -0.80
C PRO A 331 27.68 -18.00 -1.23
N ASP A 332 27.83 -16.68 -1.46
CA ASP A 332 29.11 -16.01 -1.72
C ASP A 332 30.17 -16.59 -0.78
N GLN A 333 31.07 -17.45 -1.29
CA GLN A 333 32.17 -18.04 -0.53
C GLN A 333 33.29 -17.03 -0.22
N ALA A 334 33.18 -15.81 -0.74
CA ALA A 334 34.20 -14.79 -0.63
C ALA A 334 34.01 -13.92 0.62
N SER A 335 34.81 -14.19 1.65
CA SER A 335 35.71 -13.22 2.32
C SER A 335 35.72 -13.12 3.85
N ASP A 336 34.81 -13.75 4.61
CA ASP A 336 34.77 -13.52 6.07
C ASP A 336 34.75 -14.77 6.98
N SER A 337 34.86 -15.99 6.44
CA SER A 337 35.03 -17.18 7.28
C SER A 337 36.48 -17.30 7.76
N ARG A 338 36.83 -16.57 8.83
CA ARG A 338 38.08 -16.80 9.57
C ARG A 338 38.15 -18.19 10.24
N ASP A 339 37.02 -18.88 10.36
CA ASP A 339 36.88 -20.13 11.13
C ASP A 339 36.61 -21.41 10.30
N GLY A 340 36.78 -21.39 8.97
CA GLY A 340 36.73 -22.61 8.15
C GLY A 340 35.37 -23.34 8.04
N SER A 341 34.35 -22.95 8.81
CA SER A 341 32.99 -23.48 8.67
C SER A 341 32.18 -22.65 7.67
N SER A 342 31.80 -23.25 6.55
CA SER A 342 30.88 -22.62 5.60
C SER A 342 29.48 -22.50 6.22
N PRO A 343 28.86 -21.30 6.24
CA PRO A 343 27.50 -21.17 6.75
C PRO A 343 26.54 -21.94 5.82
N GLY A 344 25.69 -22.79 6.39
CA GLY A 344 24.72 -23.57 5.62
C GLY A 344 23.79 -22.68 4.77
N VAL A 345 23.47 -23.14 3.56
CA VAL A 345 22.66 -22.40 2.56
C VAL A 345 21.36 -21.85 3.17
N ALA A 346 20.66 -22.67 3.95
CA ALA A 346 19.43 -22.27 4.64
C ALA A 346 19.63 -21.09 5.59
N ARG A 347 20.76 -21.02 6.32
CA ARG A 347 21.07 -19.92 7.24
C ARG A 347 21.31 -18.61 6.49
N VAL A 348 22.00 -18.66 5.37
CA VAL A 348 22.25 -17.48 4.51
C VAL A 348 20.96 -17.02 3.83
N ALA A 349 20.14 -17.95 3.32
CA ALA A 349 18.83 -17.65 2.76
C ALA A 349 17.91 -16.99 3.79
N PHE A 350 17.85 -17.53 5.02
CA PHE A 350 17.06 -16.99 6.12
C PHE A 350 17.52 -15.58 6.54
N ARG A 351 18.83 -15.34 6.60
CA ARG A 351 19.38 -13.99 6.88
C ARG A 351 18.99 -12.99 5.79
N ARG A 352 19.11 -13.38 4.52
CA ARG A 352 18.83 -12.50 3.38
C ARG A 352 17.33 -12.23 3.21
N SER A 353 16.47 -13.22 3.44
CA SER A 353 15.02 -13.01 3.42
C SER A 353 14.57 -12.04 4.51
N LEU A 354 15.21 -12.09 5.69
CA LEU A 354 15.02 -11.08 6.75
C LEU A 354 15.57 -9.69 6.39
N ALA A 355 16.39 -9.54 5.35
CA ALA A 355 16.89 -8.21 4.92
C ALA A 355 15.99 -7.57 3.85
N ALA A 356 15.12 -8.33 3.17
CA ALA A 356 14.31 -7.84 2.05
C ALA A 356 13.00 -7.13 2.48
N ILE A 357 13.08 -6.19 3.44
CA ILE A 357 11.89 -5.66 4.16
C ILE A 357 11.34 -4.33 3.60
N ASP A 358 12.06 -3.59 2.74
CA ASP A 358 11.69 -2.22 2.31
C ASP A 358 10.52 -2.16 1.29
N THR A 359 9.38 -2.76 1.66
CA THR A 359 8.15 -2.97 0.88
C THR A 359 6.96 -2.15 1.40
N ALA A 360 7.07 -1.56 2.59
CA ALA A 360 6.02 -0.71 3.18
C ALA A 360 5.66 0.50 2.31
N GLY A 361 6.66 1.17 1.73
CA GLY A 361 6.44 2.29 0.80
C GLY A 361 5.69 1.88 -0.48
N PRO A 362 6.15 0.85 -1.21
CA PRO A 362 5.42 0.30 -2.35
C PRO A 362 3.96 -0.08 -2.05
N GLN A 363 3.73 -0.81 -0.95
CA GLN A 363 2.39 -1.22 -0.54
C GLN A 363 1.50 0.00 -0.25
N LEU A 364 2.04 1.02 0.43
CA LEU A 364 1.32 2.25 0.73
C LEU A 364 0.95 3.05 -0.54
N ALA A 365 1.85 3.09 -1.53
CA ALA A 365 1.59 3.73 -2.82
C ALA A 365 0.46 3.05 -3.59
N ILE A 366 0.43 1.71 -3.59
CA ILE A 366 -0.70 0.97 -4.19
C ILE A 366 -1.98 1.25 -3.41
N ALA A 367 -1.96 1.14 -2.07
CA ALA A 367 -3.16 1.35 -1.25
C ALA A 367 -3.74 2.76 -1.41
N GLY A 368 -2.89 3.79 -1.32
CA GLY A 368 -3.30 5.19 -1.49
C GLY A 368 -3.79 5.50 -2.90
N GLY A 369 -3.10 5.00 -3.94
CA GLY A 369 -3.55 5.14 -5.32
C GLY A 369 -4.88 4.41 -5.58
N ALA A 370 -5.04 3.20 -5.04
CA ALA A 370 -6.23 2.38 -5.22
C ALA A 370 -7.46 2.99 -4.56
N VAL A 371 -7.36 3.48 -3.33
CA VAL A 371 -8.50 4.12 -2.64
C VAL A 371 -8.87 5.44 -3.30
N ALA A 372 -7.87 6.21 -3.74
CA ALA A 372 -8.12 7.47 -4.44
C ALA A 372 -8.84 7.27 -5.77
N LEU A 373 -8.52 6.18 -6.48
CA LEU A 373 -9.15 5.82 -7.74
C LEU A 373 -10.45 4.99 -7.58
N GLY A 374 -10.90 4.75 -6.34
CA GLY A 374 -12.12 4.00 -6.06
C GLY A 374 -12.04 2.49 -6.33
N LEU A 375 -10.83 1.92 -6.47
CA LEU A 375 -10.63 0.49 -6.74
C LEU A 375 -10.75 -0.39 -5.48
N ILE A 376 -10.52 0.18 -4.30
CA ILE A 376 -10.69 -0.50 -3.02
C ILE A 376 -11.51 0.36 -2.08
N SER A 377 -12.22 -0.28 -1.15
CA SER A 377 -12.98 0.42 -0.12
C SER A 377 -12.06 1.13 0.88
N PRO A 378 -12.54 2.21 1.54
CA PRO A 378 -11.81 2.91 2.59
C PRO A 378 -11.31 2.00 3.72
N GLY A 379 -12.13 1.02 4.12
CA GLY A 379 -11.77 0.01 5.13
C GLY A 379 -10.59 -0.88 4.74
N LEU A 380 -10.54 -1.34 3.48
CA LEU A 380 -9.41 -2.13 2.98
C LEU A 380 -8.14 -1.29 2.83
N ALA A 381 -8.29 0.00 2.51
CA ALA A 381 -7.18 0.93 2.48
C ALA A 381 -6.53 1.05 3.88
N ILE A 382 -7.35 1.18 4.94
CA ILE A 382 -6.86 1.13 6.32
C ILE A 382 -6.12 -0.19 6.59
N SER A 383 -6.71 -1.34 6.24
CA SER A 383 -6.08 -2.64 6.46
C SER A 383 -4.69 -2.72 5.83
N LEU A 384 -4.54 -2.23 4.60
CA LEU A 384 -3.26 -2.19 3.89
C LEU A 384 -2.26 -1.20 4.50
N VAL A 385 -2.72 -0.04 4.98
CA VAL A 385 -1.87 0.94 5.68
C VAL A 385 -1.40 0.38 7.01
N LEU A 386 -2.25 -0.29 7.79
CA LEU A 386 -1.88 -0.97 9.04
C LEU A 386 -0.87 -2.10 8.80
N ALA A 387 -1.05 -2.89 7.75
CA ALA A 387 -0.07 -3.89 7.33
C ALA A 387 1.27 -3.26 6.93
N ALA A 388 1.26 -2.14 6.18
CA ALA A 388 2.48 -1.41 5.84
C ALA A 388 3.16 -0.77 7.07
N ALA A 389 2.37 -0.26 8.01
CA ALA A 389 2.86 0.27 9.29
C ALA A 389 3.52 -0.84 10.12
N THR A 390 2.92 -2.02 10.17
CA THR A 390 3.47 -3.18 10.89
C THR A 390 4.82 -3.61 10.31
N LEU A 391 4.98 -3.57 8.98
CA LEU A 391 6.28 -3.81 8.34
C LEU A 391 7.35 -2.80 8.78
N ASP A 392 7.01 -1.51 8.82
CA ASP A 392 7.95 -0.46 9.21
C ASP A 392 8.29 -0.51 10.72
N VAL A 393 7.33 -0.93 11.56
CA VAL A 393 7.52 -1.13 13.02
C VAL A 393 8.36 -2.38 13.33
N THR A 394 8.15 -3.49 12.60
CA THR A 394 8.83 -4.77 12.85
C THR A 394 10.19 -4.86 12.16
N ALA A 395 10.53 -3.96 11.23
CA ALA A 395 11.80 -3.96 10.52
C ALA A 395 13.05 -4.00 11.44
N PRO A 396 13.13 -3.24 12.56
CA PRO A 396 14.28 -3.31 13.47
C PRO A 396 14.43 -4.66 14.14
N LEU A 397 13.33 -5.33 14.51
CA LEU A 397 13.36 -6.67 15.11
C LEU A 397 13.91 -7.69 14.13
N ARG A 398 13.41 -7.69 12.88
CA ARG A 398 13.89 -8.58 11.82
C ARG A 398 15.38 -8.36 11.52
N ARG A 399 15.82 -7.10 11.50
CA ARG A 399 17.25 -6.75 11.37
C ARG A 399 18.10 -7.28 12.51
N ARG A 400 17.59 -7.30 13.75
CA ARG A 400 18.29 -7.89 14.91
C ARG A 400 18.42 -9.40 14.75
N PHE A 401 17.37 -10.10 14.33
CA PHE A 401 17.42 -11.54 14.02
C PHE A 401 18.36 -11.86 12.86
N ALA A 402 18.37 -11.04 11.81
CA ALA A 402 19.32 -11.22 10.70
C ALA A 402 20.78 -11.10 11.18
N ARG A 403 21.08 -10.17 12.10
CA ARG A 403 22.42 -9.99 12.68
C ARG A 403 22.83 -11.12 13.61
N SER A 404 21.91 -11.69 14.40
CA SER A 404 22.26 -12.83 15.26
C SER A 404 22.69 -14.04 14.43
N LEU A 405 22.17 -14.16 13.22
CA LEU A 405 22.58 -15.20 12.27
C LEU A 405 23.94 -14.96 11.62
N GLU A 406 24.58 -13.78 11.79
CA GLU A 406 25.95 -13.53 11.33
C GLU A 406 27.01 -14.08 12.29
N ARG A 407 26.71 -14.27 13.58
CA ARG A 407 27.69 -14.71 14.58
C ARG A 407 27.85 -16.24 14.53
N PRO A 408 29.08 -16.81 14.49
CA PRO A 408 29.25 -18.25 14.65
C PRO A 408 28.62 -18.70 15.98
N ALA A 409 28.02 -19.89 15.96
CA ALA A 409 27.33 -20.47 17.11
C ALA A 409 28.34 -20.91 18.18
#